data_AF-B0DND0-F1
#
_entry.id   AF-B0DND0-F1
#
_cell.length_a   1.000
_cell.length_b   1.000
_cell.length_c   1.000
_cell.angle_alpha   90.00
_cell.angle_beta   90.00
_cell.angle_gamma   90.00
#
_symmetry.space_group_name_H-M   'P 1'
#
loop_
_entity.id
_entity.type
_entity.pdbx_description
1 polymer ?
#
loop_
_entity_poly.entity_id
_entity_poly.type
_entity_poly.pdbx_seq_one_letter_code
_entity_poly.pdbx_strand_id
1 'polypeptide(L)'
;MSFNRHGASVEEMAKEVNKTREQLETADKALKLAQLNKVLKASLITRLGKWQEFRRHIALRCKLVFAFHLSQRGYYGKVLFNHDARTLMLRVRRLLYGEIWGTDGAGERRSALVGGGEKSFSTICLLSLWESIGCPLRCLDEFDVFMDAVNRRISMKMMIDTANSSDKKQYILITPQDMTNIHLGPTVRVLRMSDPERGNGVLPFGSAAASLR
;
A
#
# COMPACT_ATOMS: atom_id res chain seq x y z
N MET A 1 -16.65 -42.59 79.21
CA MET A 1 -17.04 -42.03 77.89
C MET A 1 -16.91 -40.52 77.97
N SER A 2 -15.86 -39.93 77.39
CA SER A 2 -15.72 -38.48 77.27
C SER A 2 -15.49 -38.14 75.80
N PHE A 3 -16.37 -37.30 75.26
CA PHE A 3 -16.46 -36.95 73.85
C PHE A 3 -15.34 -35.97 73.46
N ASN A 4 -14.26 -36.45 72.84
CA ASN A 4 -13.32 -35.58 72.13
C ASN A 4 -13.93 -35.20 70.77
N ARG A 5 -14.67 -34.08 70.75
CA ARG A 5 -15.08 -33.39 69.53
C ARG A 5 -13.82 -32.90 68.81
N HIS A 6 -13.42 -33.64 67.79
CA HIS A 6 -12.39 -33.22 66.84
C HIS A 6 -12.92 -32.03 66.04
N GLY A 7 -12.39 -30.84 66.28
CA GLY A 7 -12.66 -29.65 65.48
C GLY A 7 -11.36 -28.86 65.35
N ALA A 8 -10.95 -28.58 64.10
CA ALA A 8 -9.78 -27.74 63.81
C ALA A 8 -9.89 -26.37 64.51
N SER A 9 -8.76 -25.77 64.86
CA SER A 9 -8.75 -24.43 65.48
C SER A 9 -9.39 -23.41 64.53
N VAL A 10 -10.15 -22.45 65.06
CA VAL A 10 -10.76 -21.35 64.27
C VAL A 10 -9.70 -20.61 63.45
N GLU A 11 -8.49 -20.52 63.98
CA GLU A 11 -7.34 -19.87 63.34
C GLU A 11 -6.74 -20.70 62.19
N GLU A 12 -6.78 -22.04 62.28
CA GLU A 12 -6.39 -22.94 61.21
C GLU A 12 -7.43 -22.91 60.08
N MET A 13 -8.72 -22.94 60.41
CA MET A 13 -9.80 -22.76 59.42
C MET A 13 -9.69 -21.41 58.71
N ALA A 14 -9.39 -20.32 59.43
CA ALA A 14 -9.23 -19.00 58.82
C ALA A 14 -8.06 -18.93 57.83
N LYS A 15 -6.92 -19.56 58.16
CA LYS A 15 -5.76 -19.66 57.25
C LYS A 15 -6.09 -20.49 56.00
N GLU A 16 -6.81 -21.59 56.18
CA GLU A 16 -7.21 -22.47 55.07
C GLU A 16 -8.21 -21.79 54.13
N VAL A 17 -9.19 -21.06 54.67
CA VAL A 17 -10.15 -20.27 53.89
C VAL A 17 -9.45 -19.14 53.12
N ASN A 18 -8.50 -18.42 53.73
CA ASN A 18 -7.76 -17.38 53.03
C ASN A 18 -6.88 -17.96 51.90
N LYS A 19 -6.18 -19.07 52.16
CA LYS A 19 -5.37 -19.74 51.14
C LYS A 19 -6.21 -20.25 49.96
N THR A 20 -7.34 -20.88 50.24
CA THR A 20 -8.25 -21.36 49.18
C THR A 20 -8.90 -20.20 48.42
N ARG A 21 -9.20 -19.08 49.09
CA ARG A 21 -9.69 -17.86 48.44
C ARG A 21 -8.65 -17.23 47.50
N GLU A 22 -7.38 -17.14 47.91
CA GLU A 22 -6.29 -16.65 47.06
C GLU A 22 -6.08 -17.56 45.84
N GLN A 23 -6.13 -18.88 46.03
CA GLN A 23 -6.06 -19.87 44.96
C GLN A 23 -7.23 -19.74 43.97
N LEU A 24 -8.44 -19.48 44.48
CA LEU A 24 -9.63 -19.26 43.66
C LEU A 24 -9.50 -17.97 42.85
N GLU A 25 -9.05 -16.87 43.46
CA GLU A 25 -8.82 -15.60 42.75
C GLU A 25 -7.72 -15.72 41.67
N THR A 26 -6.65 -16.48 41.93
CA THR A 26 -5.60 -16.73 40.92
C THR A 26 -6.11 -17.62 39.80
N ALA A 27 -6.88 -18.67 40.11
CA ALA A 27 -7.52 -19.52 39.10
C ALA A 27 -8.52 -18.73 38.24
N ASP A 28 -9.32 -17.85 38.83
CA ASP A 28 -10.26 -16.98 38.11
C ASP A 28 -9.56 -16.01 37.16
N LYS A 29 -8.44 -15.42 37.60
CA LYS A 29 -7.60 -14.56 36.74
C LYS A 29 -7.02 -15.36 35.57
N ALA A 30 -6.52 -16.57 35.82
CA ALA A 30 -5.99 -17.45 34.77
C ALA A 30 -7.08 -17.89 33.77
N LEU A 31 -8.28 -18.19 34.25
CA LEU A 31 -9.43 -18.55 33.41
C LEU A 31 -9.85 -17.39 32.50
N LYS A 32 -9.92 -16.16 33.04
CA LYS A 32 -10.21 -14.95 32.26
C LYS A 32 -9.15 -14.71 31.17
N LEU A 33 -7.86 -14.91 31.49
CA LEU A 33 -6.78 -14.80 30.52
C LEU A 33 -6.86 -15.86 29.42
N ALA A 34 -7.26 -17.09 29.76
CA ALA A 34 -7.44 -18.17 28.80
C ALA A 34 -8.62 -17.87 27.84
N GLN A 35 -9.72 -17.38 28.37
CA GLN A 35 -10.88 -16.93 27.57
C GLN A 35 -10.49 -15.78 26.64
N LEU A 36 -9.78 -14.77 27.15
CA LEU A 36 -9.29 -13.65 26.35
C LEU A 36 -8.38 -14.13 25.21
N ASN A 37 -7.42 -15.01 25.50
CA ASN A 37 -6.54 -15.60 24.49
C ASN A 37 -7.32 -16.35 23.41
N LYS A 38 -8.38 -17.08 23.78
CA LYS A 38 -9.24 -17.78 22.82
C LYS A 38 -9.92 -16.80 21.87
N VAL A 39 -10.49 -15.71 22.39
CA VAL A 39 -11.13 -14.65 21.59
C VAL A 39 -10.12 -13.96 20.69
N LEU A 40 -8.93 -13.63 21.21
CA LEU A 40 -7.86 -12.99 20.44
C LEU A 40 -7.38 -13.87 19.28
N LYS A 41 -7.21 -15.18 19.51
CA LYS A 41 -6.86 -16.15 18.45
C LYS A 41 -7.93 -16.23 17.38
N ALA A 42 -9.21 -16.32 17.76
CA ALA A 42 -10.32 -16.32 16.80
C ALA A 42 -10.33 -15.02 15.96
N SER A 43 -10.20 -13.86 16.61
CA SER A 43 -10.11 -12.56 15.93
C SER A 43 -8.91 -12.45 14.99
N LEU A 44 -7.77 -13.03 15.34
CA LEU A 44 -6.59 -13.08 14.48
C LEU A 44 -6.86 -13.91 13.21
N ILE A 45 -7.46 -15.09 13.35
CA ILE A 45 -7.80 -15.97 12.22
C ILE A 45 -8.76 -15.24 11.26
N THR A 46 -9.80 -14.60 11.79
CA THR A 46 -10.74 -13.81 10.98
C THR A 46 -10.04 -12.67 10.24
N ARG A 47 -9.13 -11.94 10.91
CA ARG A 47 -8.36 -10.85 10.27
C ARG A 47 -7.43 -11.37 9.18
N LEU A 48 -6.79 -12.52 9.40
CA LEU A 48 -5.92 -13.14 8.42
C LEU A 48 -6.70 -13.56 7.16
N GLY A 49 -7.88 -14.15 7.33
CA GLY A 49 -8.78 -14.48 6.21
C GLY A 49 -9.19 -13.24 5.40
N LYS A 50 -9.67 -12.19 6.08
CA LYS A 50 -10.01 -10.90 5.44
C LYS A 50 -8.83 -10.27 4.71
N TRP A 51 -7.63 -10.35 5.28
CA TRP A 51 -6.42 -9.84 4.64
C TRP A 51 -6.08 -10.60 3.35
N GLN A 52 -6.23 -11.93 3.34
CA GLN A 52 -6.00 -12.73 2.13
C GLN A 52 -6.98 -12.36 1.00
N GLU A 53 -8.26 -12.18 1.34
CA GLU A 53 -9.29 -11.70 0.40
C GLU A 53 -8.95 -10.31 -0.14
N PHE A 54 -8.65 -9.37 0.76
CA PHE A 54 -8.30 -8.00 0.40
C PHE A 54 -7.08 -7.96 -0.54
N ARG A 55 -6.04 -8.73 -0.22
CA ARG A 55 -4.84 -8.87 -1.06
C ARG A 55 -5.18 -9.38 -2.46
N ARG A 56 -6.04 -10.40 -2.56
CA ARG A 56 -6.51 -10.95 -3.85
C ARG A 56 -7.30 -9.91 -4.65
N HIS A 57 -8.18 -9.16 -3.99
CA HIS A 57 -8.98 -8.11 -4.63
C HIS A 57 -8.11 -6.98 -5.17
N ILE A 58 -7.14 -6.49 -4.39
CA ILE A 58 -6.19 -5.47 -4.86
C ILE A 58 -5.37 -5.99 -6.04
N ALA A 59 -4.85 -7.22 -5.95
CA ALA A 59 -4.06 -7.80 -7.03
C ALA A 59 -4.87 -7.92 -8.33
N LEU A 60 -6.15 -8.32 -8.25
CA LEU A 60 -7.03 -8.40 -9.42
C LEU A 60 -7.32 -7.01 -10.00
N ARG A 61 -7.67 -6.03 -9.16
CA ARG A 61 -7.91 -4.64 -9.60
C ARG A 61 -6.68 -4.07 -10.28
N CYS A 62 -5.50 -4.26 -9.68
CA CYS A 62 -4.25 -3.76 -10.22
C CYS A 62 -3.95 -4.37 -11.59
N LYS A 63 -4.23 -5.67 -11.79
CA LYS A 63 -4.07 -6.33 -13.10
C LYS A 63 -4.96 -5.70 -14.18
N LEU A 64 -6.24 -5.47 -13.85
CA LEU A 64 -7.22 -4.92 -14.80
C LEU A 64 -6.88 -3.48 -15.17
N VAL A 65 -6.61 -2.65 -14.16
CA VAL A 65 -6.26 -1.23 -14.34
C VAL A 65 -4.95 -1.09 -15.12
N PHE A 66 -3.95 -1.93 -14.84
CA PHE A 66 -2.69 -1.94 -15.59
C PHE A 66 -2.89 -2.28 -17.07
N ALA A 67 -3.68 -3.32 -17.35
CA ALA A 67 -3.98 -3.70 -18.73
C ALA A 67 -4.74 -2.58 -19.48
N PHE A 68 -5.67 -1.90 -18.81
CA PHE A 68 -6.40 -0.76 -19.37
C PHE A 68 -5.49 0.43 -19.68
N HIS A 69 -4.60 0.80 -18.75
CA HIS A 69 -3.64 1.89 -18.97
C HIS A 69 -2.63 1.59 -20.08
N LEU A 70 -2.24 0.32 -20.26
CA LEU A 70 -1.38 -0.09 -21.37
C LEU A 70 -2.10 -0.07 -22.72
N SER A 71 -3.37 -0.50 -22.76
CA SER A 71 -4.13 -0.57 -24.02
C SER A 71 -4.39 0.82 -24.62
N GLN A 72 -4.58 1.85 -23.77
CA GLN A 72 -4.66 3.25 -24.22
C GLN A 72 -3.41 3.73 -24.97
N ARG A 73 -2.27 3.09 -24.72
CA ARG A 73 -0.97 3.41 -25.33
C ARG A 73 -0.60 2.44 -26.46
N GLY A 74 -1.48 1.51 -26.85
CA GLY A 74 -1.20 0.50 -27.88
C GLY A 74 -0.24 -0.61 -27.42
N TYR A 75 -0.08 -0.79 -26.10
CA TYR A 75 0.70 -1.87 -25.53
C TYR A 75 -0.22 -2.93 -24.92
N TYR A 76 0.25 -4.17 -24.89
CA TYR A 76 -0.36 -5.24 -24.13
C TYR A 76 0.54 -5.64 -22.98
N GLY A 77 0.00 -5.87 -21.79
CA GLY A 77 0.81 -6.36 -20.69
C GLY A 77 0.01 -6.97 -19.55
N LYS A 78 0.72 -7.75 -18.74
CA LYS A 78 0.19 -8.47 -17.58
C LYS A 78 1.07 -8.20 -16.37
N VAL A 79 0.42 -7.98 -15.22
CA VAL A 79 1.07 -7.99 -13.90
C VAL A 79 0.86 -9.37 -13.28
N LEU A 80 1.95 -10.04 -12.95
CA LEU A 80 1.93 -11.36 -12.30
C LEU A 80 2.35 -11.17 -10.84
N PHE A 81 1.39 -11.35 -9.94
CA PHE A 81 1.64 -11.37 -8.50
C PHE A 81 1.84 -12.82 -8.06
N ASN A 82 3.01 -13.12 -7.49
CA ASN A 82 3.25 -14.35 -6.76
C ASN A 82 3.35 -13.98 -5.27
N HIS A 83 2.28 -14.27 -4.53
CA HIS A 83 2.20 -13.89 -3.13
C HIS A 83 3.00 -14.80 -2.18
N ASP A 84 3.28 -16.04 -2.59
CA ASP A 84 4.04 -16.99 -1.78
C ASP A 84 5.54 -16.70 -1.91
N ALA A 85 6.02 -16.49 -3.14
CA ALA A 85 7.39 -16.05 -3.42
C ALA A 85 7.61 -14.55 -3.15
N ARG A 86 6.54 -13.79 -2.86
CA ARG A 86 6.57 -12.32 -2.66
C ARG A 86 7.18 -11.57 -3.85
N THR A 87 6.94 -12.05 -5.06
CA THR A 87 7.46 -11.45 -6.29
C THR A 87 6.34 -10.82 -7.13
N LEU A 88 6.68 -9.74 -7.81
CA LEU A 88 5.83 -9.07 -8.79
C LEU A 88 6.60 -9.01 -10.11
N MET A 89 6.02 -9.56 -11.16
CA MET A 89 6.62 -9.58 -12.49
C MET A 89 5.72 -8.85 -13.48
N LEU A 90 6.32 -7.92 -14.21
CA LEU A 90 5.66 -7.19 -15.30
C LEU A 90 6.05 -7.83 -16.63
N ARG A 91 5.04 -8.20 -17.44
CA ARG A 91 5.24 -8.64 -18.82
C ARG A 91 4.54 -7.65 -19.74
N VAL A 92 5.28 -7.00 -20.63
CA VAL A 92 4.74 -6.03 -21.58
C VAL A 92 5.22 -6.37 -22.99
N ARG A 93 4.31 -6.30 -23.97
CA ARG A 93 4.55 -6.51 -25.39
C ARG A 93 3.98 -5.32 -26.16
N ARG A 94 4.75 -4.75 -27.09
CA ARG A 94 4.28 -3.71 -28.02
C ARG A 94 3.47 -4.38 -29.12
N LEU A 95 2.29 -3.86 -29.44
CA LEU A 95 1.58 -4.26 -30.65
C LEU A 95 2.28 -3.59 -31.83
N LEU A 96 3.01 -4.37 -32.63
CA LEU A 96 3.42 -3.94 -33.96
C LEU A 96 2.30 -4.30 -34.93
N TYR A 97 1.90 -3.34 -35.75
CA TYR A 97 0.88 -3.51 -36.77
C TYR A 97 1.36 -4.61 -37.76
N GLY A 98 0.70 -5.77 -37.76
CA GLY A 98 1.02 -6.89 -38.66
C GLY A 98 1.36 -8.23 -38.00
N GLU A 99 1.57 -8.31 -36.68
CA GLU A 99 1.71 -9.61 -36.00
C GLU A 99 0.33 -10.16 -35.59
N ILE A 100 -0.09 -11.22 -36.28
CA ILE A 100 -1.35 -11.94 -36.07
C ILE A 100 -1.38 -12.54 -34.66
N TRP A 101 -2.58 -12.55 -34.06
CA TRP A 101 -2.91 -13.26 -32.82
C TRP A 101 -2.77 -14.79 -33.01
N GLY A 102 -1.53 -15.28 -33.03
CA GLY A 102 -1.20 -16.69 -33.18
C GLY A 102 -0.78 -17.30 -31.85
N THR A 103 -1.68 -18.12 -31.29
CA THR A 103 -1.45 -19.38 -30.55
C THR A 103 -0.19 -19.54 -29.69
N ASP A 104 -0.45 -19.90 -28.43
CA ASP A 104 0.49 -20.57 -27.52
C ASP A 104 1.34 -21.63 -28.24
N GLY A 105 2.65 -21.40 -28.34
CA GLY A 105 3.60 -22.42 -28.80
C GLY A 105 4.81 -21.88 -29.55
N ALA A 106 5.99 -22.26 -29.09
CA ALA A 106 7.27 -22.21 -29.82
C ALA A 106 7.77 -20.80 -30.20
N GLY A 107 8.08 -20.00 -29.18
CA GLY A 107 8.64 -18.68 -29.41
C GLY A 107 9.13 -17.97 -28.17
N GLU A 108 9.92 -18.66 -27.34
CA GLU A 108 10.89 -18.04 -26.43
C GLU A 108 12.02 -17.34 -27.24
N ARG A 109 11.66 -16.70 -28.35
CA ARG A 109 12.46 -15.64 -28.97
C ARG A 109 12.22 -14.42 -28.11
N ARG A 110 12.97 -14.38 -27.00
CA ARG A 110 13.27 -13.17 -26.22
C ARG A 110 12.11 -12.18 -26.30
N SER A 111 11.04 -12.48 -25.56
CA SER A 111 10.24 -11.42 -24.93
C SER A 111 11.23 -10.33 -24.60
N ALA A 112 11.19 -9.20 -25.30
CA ALA A 112 12.21 -8.16 -25.19
C ALA A 112 12.37 -7.82 -23.71
N LEU A 113 13.32 -8.51 -23.09
CA LEU A 113 13.82 -8.27 -21.77
C LEU A 113 14.53 -6.94 -21.95
N VAL A 114 14.05 -5.94 -21.21
CA VAL A 114 14.96 -5.05 -20.48
C VAL A 114 15.98 -4.34 -21.38
N GLY A 115 15.65 -3.12 -21.83
CA GLY A 115 16.63 -2.33 -22.59
C GLY A 115 16.40 -0.81 -22.67
N GLY A 116 15.30 -0.27 -22.12
CA GLY A 116 15.16 1.19 -22.06
C GLY A 116 13.77 1.71 -21.66
N GLY A 117 12.70 0.98 -21.96
CA GLY A 117 11.32 1.39 -21.65
C GLY A 117 10.75 0.88 -20.32
N GLU A 118 11.46 0.02 -19.61
CA GLU A 118 10.99 -0.64 -18.37
C GLU A 118 10.63 0.34 -17.25
N LYS A 119 11.31 1.48 -17.19
CA LYS A 119 11.13 2.47 -16.12
C LYS A 119 9.81 3.23 -16.26
N SER A 120 9.35 3.50 -17.47
CA SER A 120 8.06 4.16 -17.69
C SER A 120 6.87 3.23 -17.45
N PHE A 121 7.01 1.91 -17.70
CA PHE A 121 5.97 0.92 -17.37
C PHE A 121 5.83 0.68 -15.88
N SER A 122 6.93 0.76 -15.11
CA SER A 122 6.89 0.69 -13.65
C SER A 122 6.00 1.77 -13.05
N THR A 123 6.03 2.99 -13.60
CA THR A 123 5.15 4.06 -13.11
C THR A 123 3.69 3.80 -13.46
N ILE A 124 3.38 3.26 -14.65
CA ILE A 124 2.00 2.83 -14.96
C ILE A 124 1.53 1.76 -13.99
N CYS A 125 2.40 0.80 -13.63
CA CYS A 125 2.08 -0.20 -12.61
C CYS A 125 1.83 0.45 -11.25
N LEU A 126 2.65 1.43 -10.86
CA LEU A 126 2.48 2.17 -9.60
C LEU A 126 1.14 2.92 -9.57
N LEU A 127 0.79 3.61 -10.65
CA LEU A 127 -0.50 4.29 -10.81
C LEU A 127 -1.68 3.32 -10.73
N SER A 128 -1.55 2.16 -11.38
CA SER A 128 -2.57 1.11 -11.37
C SER A 128 -2.77 0.51 -9.98
N LEU A 129 -1.68 0.35 -9.24
CA LEU A 129 -1.70 -0.11 -7.87
C LEU A 129 -2.35 0.94 -6.96
N TRP A 130 -1.99 2.20 -7.12
CA TRP A 130 -2.59 3.31 -6.38
C TRP A 130 -4.08 3.44 -6.63
N GLU A 131 -4.55 3.36 -7.87
CA GLU A 131 -5.97 3.36 -8.20
C GLU A 131 -6.72 2.19 -7.54
N SER A 132 -6.05 1.06 -7.37
CA SER A 132 -6.57 -0.12 -6.69
C SER A 132 -6.63 0.02 -5.16
N ILE A 133 -5.90 0.97 -4.58
CA ILE A 133 -5.83 1.21 -3.14
C ILE A 133 -6.72 2.42 -2.76
N GLY A 134 -7.62 2.22 -1.81
CA GLY A 134 -8.46 3.29 -1.25
C GLY A 134 -7.67 4.18 -0.30
N CYS A 135 -7.02 5.23 -0.81
CA CYS A 135 -6.31 6.22 0.00
C CYS A 135 -6.78 7.64 -0.35
N PRO A 136 -7.23 8.46 0.62
CA PRO A 136 -7.75 9.80 0.40
C PRO A 136 -6.64 10.84 0.11
N LEU A 137 -5.41 10.61 0.57
CA LEU A 137 -4.25 11.46 0.30
C LEU A 137 -3.16 10.62 -0.35
N ARG A 138 -2.62 11.06 -1.48
CA ARG A 138 -1.59 10.32 -2.23
C ARG A 138 -0.42 11.24 -2.51
N CYS A 139 0.76 10.85 -2.04
CA CYS A 139 1.99 11.61 -2.20
C CYS A 139 3.02 10.81 -2.99
N LEU A 140 3.56 11.38 -4.06
CA LEU A 140 4.61 10.77 -4.89
C LEU A 140 5.77 11.74 -4.98
N ASP A 141 6.94 11.27 -4.56
CA ASP A 141 8.18 12.01 -4.70
C ASP A 141 9.00 11.42 -5.86
N GLU A 142 9.74 12.28 -6.54
CA GLU A 142 10.65 11.93 -7.63
C GLU A 142 10.03 11.01 -8.72
N PHE A 143 8.72 11.16 -8.98
CA PHE A 143 7.97 10.18 -9.78
C PHE A 143 8.41 10.07 -11.26
N ASP A 144 9.08 11.10 -11.79
CA ASP A 144 9.49 11.23 -13.19
C ASP A 144 11.01 11.26 -13.41
N VAL A 145 11.84 11.04 -12.38
CA VAL A 145 13.32 11.11 -12.47
C VAL A 145 13.89 10.22 -13.58
N PHE A 146 13.23 9.09 -13.87
CA PHE A 146 13.67 8.13 -14.89
C PHE A 146 12.84 8.17 -16.18
N MET A 147 11.98 9.16 -16.36
CA MET A 147 11.15 9.29 -17.56
C MET A 147 11.78 10.25 -18.55
N ASP A 148 11.73 9.89 -19.84
CA ASP A 148 11.96 10.86 -20.90
C ASP A 148 10.80 11.88 -20.99
N ALA A 149 11.00 12.96 -21.75
CA ALA A 149 10.02 14.04 -21.86
C ALA A 149 8.65 13.59 -22.42
N VAL A 150 8.64 12.59 -23.32
CA VAL A 150 7.40 12.09 -23.95
C VAL A 150 6.60 11.25 -22.95
N ASN A 151 7.24 10.29 -22.29
CA ASN A 151 6.64 9.43 -21.29
C ASN A 151 6.19 10.23 -20.06
N ARG A 152 6.96 11.25 -19.66
CA ARG A 152 6.59 12.18 -18.59
C ARG A 152 5.29 12.91 -18.89
N ARG A 153 5.15 13.49 -20.08
CA ARG A 153 3.91 14.20 -20.49
C ARG A 153 2.69 13.29 -20.44
N ILE A 154 2.82 12.06 -20.92
CA ILE A 154 1.72 11.08 -20.93
C ILE A 154 1.38 10.65 -19.50
N SER A 155 2.37 10.32 -18.68
CA SER A 155 2.17 9.90 -17.29
C SER A 155 1.56 11.02 -16.44
N MET A 156 1.98 12.27 -16.64
CA MET A 156 1.39 13.44 -15.99
C MET A 156 -0.07 13.64 -16.37
N LYS A 157 -0.40 13.56 -17.66
CA LYS A 157 -1.79 13.63 -18.12
C LYS A 157 -2.64 12.54 -17.48
N MET A 158 -2.16 11.29 -17.47
CA MET A 158 -2.88 10.18 -16.85
C MET A 158 -3.08 10.36 -15.35
N MET A 159 -2.09 10.90 -14.63
CA MET A 159 -2.22 11.20 -13.21
C MET A 159 -3.26 12.26 -12.94
N ILE A 160 -3.27 13.35 -13.73
CA ILE A 160 -4.26 14.42 -13.64
C ILE A 160 -5.65 13.89 -13.96
N ASP A 161 -5.80 13.10 -15.04
CA ASP A 161 -7.08 12.50 -15.43
C ASP A 161 -7.61 11.55 -14.36
N THR A 162 -6.73 10.75 -13.74
CA THR A 162 -7.08 9.84 -12.63
C THR A 162 -7.43 10.60 -11.34
N ALA A 163 -6.76 11.73 -11.10
CA ALA A 163 -7.06 12.59 -9.95
C ALA A 163 -8.43 13.28 -10.14
N ASN A 164 -8.71 13.77 -11.35
CA ASN A 164 -9.99 14.40 -11.70
C ASN A 164 -11.17 13.42 -11.68
N SER A 165 -10.96 12.15 -12.04
CA SER A 165 -12.00 11.11 -11.98
C SER A 165 -12.21 10.54 -10.58
N SER A 166 -11.25 10.74 -9.67
CA SER A 166 -11.32 10.26 -8.29
C SER A 166 -11.98 11.28 -7.38
N ASP A 167 -13.24 11.05 -7.01
CA ASP A 167 -13.91 11.88 -6.01
C ASP A 167 -13.23 11.75 -4.62
N LYS A 168 -13.12 12.87 -3.92
CA LYS A 168 -12.57 13.00 -2.55
C LYS A 168 -11.13 12.47 -2.37
N LYS A 169 -10.27 12.58 -3.39
CA LYS A 169 -8.84 12.26 -3.26
C LYS A 169 -7.95 13.46 -3.55
N GLN A 170 -6.95 13.68 -2.72
CA GLN A 170 -5.93 14.70 -2.91
C GLN A 170 -4.61 14.07 -3.35
N TYR A 171 -3.97 14.67 -4.35
CA TYR A 171 -2.68 14.25 -4.89
C TYR A 171 -1.63 15.33 -4.62
N ILE A 172 -0.48 14.90 -4.11
CA ILE A 172 0.71 15.73 -3.92
C ILE A 172 1.84 15.07 -4.71
N LEU A 173 2.32 15.74 -5.75
CA LEU A 173 3.39 15.23 -6.60
C LEU A 173 4.58 16.18 -6.46
N ILE A 174 5.73 15.62 -6.11
CA ILE A 174 7.00 16.33 -6.00
C ILE A 174 7.88 15.82 -7.12
N THR A 175 8.51 16.74 -7.84
CA THR A 175 9.47 16.44 -8.88
C THR A 175 10.62 17.46 -8.85
N PRO A 176 11.86 17.04 -9.10
CA PRO A 176 12.97 17.95 -9.36
C PRO A 176 12.97 18.50 -10.80
N GLN A 177 12.11 17.98 -11.68
CA GLN A 177 12.07 18.32 -13.11
C GLN A 177 11.13 19.50 -13.38
N ASP A 178 11.44 20.27 -14.43
CA ASP A 178 10.62 21.42 -14.81
C ASP A 178 9.28 21.01 -15.45
N MET A 179 8.22 21.73 -15.05
CA MET A 179 6.81 21.50 -15.39
C MET A 179 6.28 22.50 -16.43
N THR A 180 7.14 23.38 -16.98
CA THR A 180 6.79 24.45 -17.93
C THR A 180 6.02 24.01 -19.17
N ASN A 181 6.18 22.76 -19.64
CA ASN A 181 5.56 22.27 -20.87
C ASN A 181 4.27 21.44 -20.67
N ILE A 182 3.63 21.50 -19.49
CA ILE A 182 2.43 20.73 -19.20
C ILE A 182 1.22 21.65 -19.09
N HIS A 183 0.16 21.34 -19.83
CA HIS A 183 -1.12 22.04 -19.72
C HIS A 183 -1.80 21.65 -18.42
N LEU A 184 -1.80 22.57 -17.46
CA LEU A 184 -2.43 22.39 -16.15
C LEU A 184 -3.86 22.92 -16.24
N GLY A 185 -4.83 22.08 -15.90
CA GLY A 185 -6.23 22.49 -15.78
C GLY A 185 -6.49 23.28 -14.48
N PRO A 186 -7.71 23.81 -14.28
CA PRO A 186 -8.06 24.59 -13.10
C PRO A 186 -8.03 23.79 -11.79
N THR A 187 -8.04 22.45 -11.88
CA THR A 187 -7.97 21.54 -10.72
C THR A 187 -6.55 21.31 -10.22
N VAL A 188 -5.52 21.81 -10.94
CA VAL A 188 -4.12 21.56 -10.62
C VAL A 188 -3.43 22.84 -10.19
N ARG A 189 -2.80 22.82 -9.01
CA ARG A 189 -1.97 23.92 -8.51
C ARG A 189 -0.51 23.51 -8.56
N VAL A 190 0.34 24.32 -9.20
CA VAL A 190 1.78 24.11 -9.24
C VAL A 190 2.47 25.12 -8.33
N LEU A 191 3.33 24.62 -7.45
CA LEU A 191 4.16 25.40 -6.55
C LEU A 191 5.61 25.16 -6.96
N ARG A 192 6.23 26.16 -7.60
CA ARG A 192 7.64 26.12 -7.94
C ARG A 192 8.45 26.71 -6.80
N MET A 193 9.39 25.94 -6.26
CA MET A 193 10.37 26.44 -5.31
C MET A 193 11.50 27.16 -6.05
N SER A 194 12.13 28.13 -5.40
CA SER A 194 13.35 28.77 -5.90
C SER A 194 14.48 27.74 -6.02
N ASP A 195 15.40 27.97 -6.96
CA ASP A 195 16.55 27.09 -7.15
C ASP A 195 17.37 27.01 -5.84
N PRO A 196 17.85 25.81 -5.45
CA PRO A 196 18.56 25.64 -4.19
C PRO A 196 19.91 26.37 -4.20
N GLU A 197 20.13 27.22 -3.19
CA GLU A 197 21.44 27.85 -2.96
C GLU A 197 22.44 26.80 -2.45
N ARG A 198 23.45 26.46 -3.26
CA ARG A 198 24.52 25.54 -2.84
C ARG A 198 25.40 26.23 -1.79
N GLY A 199 25.17 25.94 -0.51
CA GLY A 199 26.02 26.42 0.58
C GLY A 199 25.33 26.58 1.93
N ASN A 200 24.00 26.66 1.98
CA ASN A 200 23.26 26.77 3.24
C ASN A 200 22.63 25.44 3.62
N GLY A 201 23.23 24.72 4.57
CA GLY A 201 22.70 23.48 5.14
C GLY A 201 21.49 23.66 6.07
N VAL A 202 20.86 24.84 6.08
CA VAL A 202 19.74 25.16 6.97
C VAL A 202 18.66 25.88 6.18
N LEU A 203 17.44 25.33 6.17
CA LEU A 203 16.25 25.99 5.65
C LEU A 203 15.89 27.17 6.57
N PRO A 204 15.73 28.40 6.06
CA PRO A 204 15.27 29.52 6.87
C PRO A 204 13.78 29.35 7.12
N PHE A 205 13.41 28.76 8.25
CA PHE A 205 12.05 28.87 8.78
C PHE A 205 11.88 30.29 9.35
N GLY A 206 11.55 31.27 8.50
CA GLY A 206 11.40 32.65 8.96
C GLY A 206 10.94 33.64 7.89
N SER A 207 9.72 34.14 8.08
CA SER A 207 9.05 35.25 7.37
C SER A 207 8.49 34.96 5.96
N ALA A 208 7.33 34.31 5.92
CA ALA A 208 6.38 34.55 4.84
C ALA A 208 5.83 35.98 5.01
N ALA A 209 6.52 36.97 4.45
CA ALA A 209 5.93 38.27 4.17
C ALA A 209 5.07 38.14 2.92
N ALA A 210 3.78 38.39 3.09
CA ALA A 210 2.78 38.39 2.04
C ALA A 210 3.14 39.37 0.91
N SER A 211 3.03 38.89 -0.33
CA SER A 211 2.77 39.74 -1.49
C SER A 211 2.03 38.93 -2.54
N LEU A 212 0.72 38.81 -2.38
CA LEU A 212 -0.21 38.47 -3.46
C LEU A 212 -0.45 39.76 -4.28
N ARG A 213 -0.03 39.74 -5.53
CA ARG A 213 -0.67 40.49 -6.62
C ARG A 213 -1.04 39.49 -7.70
#